data_AF-A0A2G9SC51-F1
#
_entry.id   AF-A0A2G9SC51-F1
#
_cell.length_a   1.000
_cell.length_b   1.000
_cell.length_c   1.000
_cell.angle_alpha   90.00
_cell.angle_beta   90.00
_cell.angle_gamma   90.00
#
_symmetry.space_group_name_H-M   'P 1'
#
loop_
_entity.id
_entity.type
_entity.pdbx_description
1 polymer ?
#
loop_
_entity_poly.entity_id
_entity_poly.type
_entity_poly.pdbx_seq_one_letter_code
_entity_poly.pdbx_strand_id
1 'polypeptide(L)'
;MNYAFFCNIFLKEPTHCEANPDLIFEDMEVMTDFELHRLCNEFSSLSTFTLEKQLLLDSGKFEVLENLLSDLKKKGDRVVLFSQFTMMLDVLEVFLQHHQHRYLRLDGKTQISDRIHLIDEFNSDMDIFIFLLSTKAGGLGINLTSANVVILHDIDCNPYNDKQAEDRCHRVGQTKEVNVIKLIGKETIEESMLKISQQKLRLEQDMTTTDTDEGSIPLDMATLLKASLGL
;
A
#
# COMPACT_ATOMS: atom_id res chain seq x y z
N MET A 1 -3.97 25.01 -7.35
CA MET A 1 -5.41 25.19 -7.06
C MET A 1 -5.59 26.53 -6.34
N ASN A 2 -6.58 27.37 -6.69
CA ASN A 2 -6.86 28.57 -5.89
C ASN A 2 -7.84 28.19 -4.76
N TYR A 3 -7.29 27.83 -3.61
CA TYR A 3 -8.05 27.29 -2.50
C TYR A 3 -9.12 28.25 -1.95
N ALA A 4 -8.89 29.57 -1.99
CA ALA A 4 -9.90 30.54 -1.58
C ALA A 4 -11.17 30.49 -2.44
N PHE A 5 -11.04 30.15 -3.73
CA PHE A 5 -12.19 29.93 -4.61
C PHE A 5 -12.91 28.61 -4.30
N PHE A 6 -12.14 27.59 -3.92
CA PHE A 6 -12.63 26.26 -3.56
C PHE A 6 -13.48 26.31 -2.28
N CYS A 7 -13.01 26.98 -1.22
CA CYS A 7 -13.74 27.14 0.05
C CYS A 7 -15.08 27.87 -0.15
N ASN A 8 -15.12 28.91 -0.98
CA ASN A 8 -16.35 29.64 -1.30
C ASN A 8 -17.38 28.80 -2.07
N ILE A 9 -16.94 27.82 -2.85
CA ILE A 9 -17.84 26.88 -3.51
C ILE A 9 -18.34 25.84 -2.51
N PHE A 10 -17.47 25.36 -1.62
CA PHE A 10 -17.83 24.39 -0.59
C PHE A 10 -18.90 24.90 0.38
N LEU A 11 -18.87 26.20 0.72
CA LEU A 11 -19.94 26.86 1.50
C LEU A 11 -21.33 26.82 0.84
N LYS A 12 -21.43 26.45 -0.44
CA LYS A 12 -22.75 26.25 -1.10
C LYS A 12 -23.38 24.91 -0.76
N GLU A 13 -22.63 23.98 -0.17
CA GLU A 13 -23.17 22.69 0.26
C GLU A 13 -24.01 22.87 1.52
N PRO A 14 -25.24 22.33 1.58
CA PRO A 14 -26.14 22.50 2.72
C PRO A 14 -25.56 22.03 4.06
N THR A 15 -24.62 21.09 4.03
CA THR A 15 -23.95 20.54 5.21
C THR A 15 -22.86 21.47 5.76
N HIS A 16 -22.35 22.42 4.97
CA HIS A 16 -21.19 23.25 5.30
C HIS A 16 -21.45 24.76 5.11
N CYS A 17 -22.70 25.17 4.87
CA CYS A 17 -23.04 26.56 4.58
C CYS A 17 -22.84 27.53 5.75
N GLU A 18 -22.80 27.03 6.98
CA GLU A 18 -22.50 27.80 8.19
C GLU A 18 -21.04 27.62 8.68
N ALA A 19 -20.23 26.85 7.96
CA ALA A 19 -18.84 26.60 8.35
C ALA A 19 -17.97 27.84 8.15
N ASN A 20 -16.89 27.95 8.93
CA ASN A 20 -15.93 29.03 8.76
C ASN A 20 -15.01 28.71 7.56
N PRO A 21 -14.98 29.54 6.50
CA PRO A 21 -14.11 29.29 5.35
C PRO A 21 -12.62 29.25 5.67
N ASP A 22 -12.16 29.97 6.71
CA ASP A 22 -10.75 29.92 7.12
C ASP A 22 -10.38 28.55 7.70
N LEU A 23 -11.28 27.96 8.49
CA LEU A 23 -11.09 26.60 9.05
C LEU A 23 -11.16 25.52 7.95
N ILE A 24 -12.08 25.69 7.00
CA ILE A 24 -12.16 24.78 5.82
C ILE A 24 -10.85 24.84 5.05
N PHE A 25 -10.28 26.04 4.87
CA PHE A 25 -9.01 26.21 4.17
C PHE A 25 -7.85 25.54 4.92
N GLU A 26 -7.75 25.75 6.23
CA GLU A 26 -6.74 25.11 7.09
C GLU A 26 -6.84 23.58 7.03
N ASP A 27 -8.06 23.04 7.08
CA ASP A 27 -8.31 21.60 6.96
C ASP A 27 -7.87 21.06 5.59
N MET A 28 -8.17 21.77 4.51
CA MET A 28 -7.80 21.37 3.15
C MET A 28 -6.30 21.50 2.87
N GLU A 29 -5.60 22.42 3.52
CA GLU A 29 -4.16 22.63 3.33
C GLU A 29 -3.31 21.43 3.78
N VAL A 30 -3.81 20.66 4.75
CA VAL A 30 -3.13 19.46 5.25
C VAL A 30 -3.59 18.16 4.56
N MET A 31 -4.56 18.24 3.64
CA MET A 31 -5.02 17.09 2.86
C MET A 31 -4.09 16.80 1.69
N THR A 32 -3.98 15.51 1.35
CA THR A 32 -3.31 15.07 0.12
C THR A 32 -4.18 15.34 -1.12
N ASP A 33 -3.55 15.41 -2.29
CA ASP A 33 -4.25 15.55 -3.57
C ASP A 33 -5.31 14.45 -3.78
N PHE A 34 -5.06 13.23 -3.30
CA PHE A 34 -6.01 12.14 -3.39
C PHE A 34 -7.21 12.32 -2.45
N GLU A 35 -6.99 12.81 -1.23
CA GLU A 35 -8.09 13.13 -0.30
C GLU A 35 -8.94 14.29 -0.82
N LEU A 36 -8.32 15.32 -1.38
CA LEU A 36 -9.01 16.42 -2.05
C LEU A 36 -9.80 15.92 -3.26
N HIS A 37 -9.23 15.03 -4.09
CA HIS A 37 -9.93 14.38 -5.19
C HIS A 37 -11.18 13.61 -4.70
N ARG A 38 -11.07 12.85 -3.60
CA ARG A 38 -12.21 12.14 -3.01
C ARG A 38 -13.29 13.10 -2.52
N LEU A 39 -12.91 14.20 -1.88
CA LEU A 39 -13.84 15.25 -1.46
C LEU A 39 -14.59 15.84 -2.66
N CYS A 40 -13.89 16.08 -3.77
CA CYS A 40 -14.50 16.59 -5.00
C CYS A 40 -15.53 15.62 -5.60
N ASN A 41 -15.36 14.31 -5.41
CA ASN A 41 -16.32 13.31 -5.87
C ASN A 41 -17.54 13.16 -4.95
N GLU A 42 -17.39 13.47 -3.66
CA GLU A 42 -18.49 13.41 -2.70
C GLU A 42 -19.45 14.60 -2.85
N PHE A 43 -18.90 15.78 -3.09
CA PHE A 43 -19.66 17.02 -3.17
C PHE A 43 -19.81 17.50 -4.61
N SER A 44 -21.05 17.47 -5.12
CA SER A 44 -21.35 17.84 -6.51
C SER A 44 -20.88 19.24 -6.89
N SER A 45 -20.87 20.20 -5.94
CA SER A 45 -20.36 21.55 -6.16
C SER A 45 -18.87 21.61 -6.49
N LEU A 46 -18.10 20.60 -6.06
CA LEU A 46 -16.66 20.50 -6.24
C LEU A 46 -16.23 19.61 -7.41
N SER A 47 -17.20 18.98 -8.11
CA SER A 47 -16.92 18.02 -9.20
C SER A 47 -16.04 18.56 -10.33
N THR A 48 -16.02 19.88 -10.56
CA THR A 48 -15.16 20.52 -11.57
C THR A 48 -13.67 20.45 -11.24
N PHE A 49 -13.32 20.13 -10.00
CA PHE A 49 -11.96 20.06 -9.49
C PHE A 49 -11.44 18.63 -9.34
N THR A 50 -12.27 17.63 -9.65
CA THR A 50 -11.89 16.22 -9.63
C THR A 50 -10.72 15.98 -10.58
N LEU A 51 -9.63 15.40 -10.06
CA LEU A 51 -8.48 14.99 -10.86
C LEU A 51 -8.83 13.92 -11.90
N GLU A 52 -8.21 14.01 -13.08
CA GLU A 52 -8.30 12.97 -14.10
C GLU A 52 -7.65 11.66 -13.61
N LYS A 53 -8.23 10.52 -13.98
CA LYS A 53 -7.73 9.22 -13.54
C LYS A 53 -6.29 8.96 -13.99
N GLN A 54 -5.89 9.41 -15.19
CA GLN A 54 -4.52 9.26 -15.65
C GLN A 54 -3.53 9.95 -14.71
N LEU A 55 -3.87 11.13 -14.20
CA LEU A 55 -3.01 11.87 -13.29
C LEU A 55 -2.87 11.18 -11.92
N LEU A 56 -3.95 10.56 -11.42
CA LEU A 56 -3.90 9.79 -10.18
C LEU A 56 -3.02 8.53 -10.29
N LEU A 57 -2.93 7.97 -11.49
CA LEU A 57 -2.22 6.73 -11.76
C LEU A 57 -0.84 6.97 -12.39
N ASP A 58 -0.42 8.23 -12.52
CA ASP A 58 0.87 8.61 -13.07
C ASP A 58 1.99 8.35 -12.05
N SER A 59 2.47 7.11 -12.02
CA SER A 59 3.55 6.65 -11.14
C SER A 59 4.34 5.53 -11.79
N GLY A 60 5.67 5.59 -11.68
CA GLY A 60 6.54 4.54 -12.19
C GLY A 60 6.29 3.17 -11.56
N LYS A 61 5.82 3.12 -10.30
CA LYS A 61 5.41 1.85 -9.67
C LYS A 61 4.14 1.29 -10.31
N PHE A 62 3.18 2.15 -10.70
CA PHE A 62 1.97 1.70 -11.39
C PHE A 62 2.24 1.22 -12.81
N GLU A 63 3.14 1.86 -13.55
CA GLU A 63 3.55 1.40 -14.89
C GLU A 63 4.14 -0.03 -14.83
N VAL A 64 5.01 -0.30 -13.85
CA VAL A 64 5.57 -1.64 -13.63
C VAL A 64 4.48 -2.61 -13.16
N LEU A 65 3.61 -2.18 -12.24
CA LEU A 65 2.55 -3.00 -11.68
C LEU A 65 1.54 -3.42 -12.75
N GLU A 66 1.17 -2.55 -13.69
CA GLU A 66 0.26 -2.86 -14.80
C GLU A 66 0.80 -4.02 -15.64
N ASN A 67 2.04 -3.90 -16.10
CA ASN A 67 2.70 -4.93 -16.89
C ASN A 67 2.80 -6.26 -16.13
N LEU A 68 3.20 -6.18 -14.86
CA LEU A 68 3.34 -7.33 -13.98
C LEU A 68 2.00 -8.05 -13.77
N LEU A 69 0.94 -7.32 -13.40
CA LEU A 69 -0.37 -7.91 -13.15
C LEU A 69 -0.99 -8.50 -14.43
N SER A 70 -0.78 -7.86 -15.59
CA SER A 70 -1.19 -8.41 -16.88
C SER A 70 -0.57 -9.80 -17.12
N ASP A 71 0.73 -9.95 -16.87
CA ASP A 71 1.43 -11.21 -17.12
C ASP A 71 1.09 -12.29 -16.09
N LEU A 72 0.94 -11.91 -14.81
CA LEU A 72 0.48 -12.81 -13.75
C LEU A 72 -0.95 -13.32 -14.02
N LYS A 73 -1.85 -12.45 -14.48
CA LYS A 73 -3.22 -12.83 -14.83
C LYS A 73 -3.25 -13.83 -16.00
N LYS A 74 -2.42 -13.64 -17.03
CA LYS A 74 -2.29 -14.59 -18.16
C LYS A 74 -1.79 -15.97 -17.70
N LYS A 75 -0.94 -16.02 -16.68
CA LYS A 75 -0.41 -17.27 -16.10
C LYS A 75 -1.40 -17.96 -15.15
N GLY A 76 -2.50 -17.31 -14.78
CA GLY A 76 -3.43 -17.82 -13.77
C GLY A 76 -2.84 -17.81 -12.37
N ASP A 77 -1.91 -16.90 -12.11
CA ASP A 77 -1.38 -16.63 -10.79
C ASP A 77 -2.37 -15.79 -9.97
N ARG A 78 -2.29 -15.89 -8.65
CA ARG A 78 -3.11 -15.08 -7.73
C ARG A 78 -2.21 -14.30 -6.79
N VAL A 79 -2.60 -13.06 -6.51
CA VAL A 79 -1.72 -12.04 -5.95
C VAL A 79 -2.23 -11.58 -4.59
N VAL A 80 -1.32 -11.52 -3.62
CA VAL A 80 -1.50 -10.71 -2.41
C VAL A 80 -0.62 -9.48 -2.55
N LEU A 81 -1.23 -8.29 -2.53
CA LEU A 81 -0.54 -7.03 -2.73
C LEU A 81 -0.59 -6.24 -1.42
N PHE A 82 0.58 -6.03 -0.84
CA PHE A 82 0.77 -5.33 0.43
C PHE A 82 1.19 -3.88 0.22
N SER A 83 0.74 -3.01 1.11
CA SER A 83 1.28 -1.67 1.32
C SER A 83 1.28 -1.33 2.82
N GLN A 84 2.26 -0.53 3.25
CA GLN A 84 2.33 0.04 4.60
C GLN A 84 1.28 1.14 4.80
N PHE A 85 0.85 1.80 3.72
CA PHE A 85 0.00 2.98 3.76
C PHE A 85 -1.42 2.65 3.31
N THR A 86 -2.41 2.80 4.20
CA THR A 86 -3.82 2.53 3.85
C THR A 86 -4.35 3.48 2.77
N MET A 87 -3.83 4.71 2.71
CA MET A 87 -4.15 5.64 1.61
C MET A 87 -3.68 5.10 0.26
N MET A 88 -2.52 4.43 0.21
CA MET A 88 -2.03 3.80 -1.01
C MET A 88 -2.93 2.64 -1.44
N LEU A 89 -3.53 1.90 -0.49
CA LEU A 89 -4.56 0.91 -0.81
C LEU A 89 -5.79 1.55 -1.47
N ASP A 90 -6.21 2.75 -1.02
CA ASP A 90 -7.32 3.47 -1.67
C ASP A 90 -6.98 3.82 -3.14
N VAL A 91 -5.74 4.27 -3.41
CA VAL A 91 -5.29 4.57 -4.79
C VAL A 91 -5.15 3.28 -5.62
N LEU A 92 -4.67 2.19 -5.02
CA LEU A 92 -4.61 0.88 -5.66
C LEU A 92 -5.99 0.36 -6.04
N GLU A 93 -7.04 0.63 -5.26
CA GLU A 93 -8.41 0.30 -5.66
C GLU A 93 -8.82 1.04 -6.94
N VAL A 94 -8.52 2.33 -7.05
CA VAL A 94 -8.78 3.10 -8.29
C VAL A 94 -8.04 2.48 -9.48
N PHE A 95 -6.77 2.11 -9.28
CA PHE A 95 -5.95 1.43 -10.29
C PHE A 95 -6.56 0.08 -10.71
N LEU A 96 -6.90 -0.79 -9.76
CA LEU A 96 -7.47 -2.12 -10.06
C LEU A 96 -8.85 -2.03 -10.72
N GLN A 97 -9.68 -1.07 -10.32
CA GLN A 97 -10.95 -0.80 -10.97
C GLN A 97 -10.77 -0.30 -12.41
N HIS A 98 -9.77 0.56 -12.65
CA HIS A 98 -9.45 1.04 -14.00
C HIS A 98 -9.10 -0.12 -14.95
N HIS A 99 -8.33 -1.10 -14.47
CA HIS A 99 -7.94 -2.29 -15.22
C HIS A 99 -8.91 -3.48 -15.10
N GLN A 100 -10.09 -3.28 -14.47
CA GLN A 100 -11.14 -4.29 -14.33
C GLN A 100 -10.67 -5.59 -13.66
N HIS A 101 -9.82 -5.48 -12.65
CA HIS A 101 -9.43 -6.61 -11.82
C HIS A 101 -10.41 -6.80 -10.67
N ARG A 102 -10.85 -8.04 -10.44
CA ARG A 102 -11.60 -8.41 -9.22
C ARG A 102 -10.62 -8.52 -8.07
N TYR A 103 -10.94 -7.87 -6.95
CA TYR A 103 -10.09 -7.86 -5.77
C TYR A 103 -10.90 -7.84 -4.47
N LEU A 104 -10.24 -8.21 -3.37
CA LEU A 104 -10.70 -7.96 -2.00
C LEU A 104 -9.70 -7.04 -1.28
N ARG A 105 -10.13 -6.45 -0.17
CA ARG A 105 -9.29 -5.58 0.67
C ARG A 105 -9.46 -5.89 2.14
N LEU A 106 -8.35 -5.98 2.87
CA LEU A 106 -8.31 -6.15 4.32
C LEU A 106 -7.26 -5.22 4.92
N ASP A 107 -7.70 -4.32 5.81
CA ASP A 107 -6.80 -3.42 6.53
C ASP A 107 -7.20 -3.24 8.00
N GLY A 108 -6.66 -2.20 8.65
CA GLY A 108 -6.93 -1.92 10.07
C GLY A 108 -8.39 -1.53 10.36
N LYS A 109 -9.12 -1.00 9.36
CA LYS A 109 -10.51 -0.56 9.49
C LYS A 109 -11.51 -1.71 9.32
N THR A 110 -11.09 -2.83 8.74
CA THR A 110 -11.94 -4.02 8.57
C THR A 110 -12.33 -4.61 9.93
N GLN A 111 -13.64 -4.78 10.17
CA GLN A 111 -14.14 -5.38 11.41
C GLN A 111 -13.65 -6.82 11.56
N ILE A 112 -13.38 -7.24 12.79
CA ILE A 112 -12.84 -8.58 13.08
C ILE A 112 -13.77 -9.69 12.54
N SER A 113 -15.09 -9.48 12.65
CA SER A 113 -16.11 -10.40 12.12
C SER A 113 -15.95 -10.68 10.62
N ASP A 114 -15.55 -9.67 9.86
CA ASP A 114 -15.57 -9.71 8.39
C ASP A 114 -14.25 -10.25 7.84
N ARG A 115 -13.17 -10.18 8.63
CA ARG A 115 -11.83 -10.64 8.22
C ARG A 115 -11.82 -12.11 7.82
N ILE A 116 -12.47 -12.97 8.61
CA ILE A 116 -12.53 -14.42 8.34
C ILE A 116 -13.27 -14.64 7.02
N HIS A 117 -14.40 -13.95 6.82
CA HIS A 117 -15.18 -14.07 5.60
C HIS A 117 -14.38 -13.70 4.35
N LEU A 118 -13.65 -12.58 4.37
CA LEU A 118 -12.82 -12.14 3.24
C LEU A 118 -11.69 -13.12 2.92
N ILE A 119 -11.09 -13.73 3.95
CA ILE A 119 -10.04 -14.74 3.79
C ILE A 119 -10.61 -16.01 3.15
N ASP A 120 -11.76 -16.47 3.63
CA ASP A 120 -12.43 -17.66 3.12
C ASP A 120 -12.92 -17.42 1.68
N GLU A 121 -13.48 -16.24 1.40
CA GLU A 121 -13.90 -15.81 0.06
C GLU A 121 -12.70 -15.79 -0.90
N PHE A 122 -11.58 -15.16 -0.51
CA PHE A 122 -10.38 -15.21 -1.34
C PHE A 122 -9.89 -16.64 -1.56
N ASN A 123 -9.88 -17.50 -0.54
CA ASN A 123 -9.39 -18.88 -0.71
C ASN A 123 -10.32 -19.79 -1.52
N SER A 124 -11.61 -19.45 -1.66
CA SER A 124 -12.61 -20.28 -2.34
C SER A 124 -13.01 -19.76 -3.72
N ASP A 125 -13.16 -18.44 -3.89
CA ASP A 125 -13.48 -17.81 -5.18
C ASP A 125 -12.20 -17.53 -5.98
N MET A 126 -11.93 -18.42 -6.93
CA MET A 126 -10.76 -18.34 -7.81
C MET A 126 -10.86 -17.25 -8.88
N ASP A 127 -12.02 -16.62 -9.08
CA ASP A 127 -12.16 -15.48 -9.98
C ASP A 127 -11.64 -14.17 -9.34
N ILE A 128 -11.43 -14.16 -8.02
CA ILE A 128 -10.82 -13.02 -7.32
C ILE A 128 -9.30 -13.07 -7.53
N PHE A 129 -8.79 -12.13 -8.30
CA PHE A 129 -7.39 -12.15 -8.73
C PHE A 129 -6.43 -11.61 -7.66
N ILE A 130 -6.82 -10.54 -6.95
CA ILE A 130 -5.93 -9.80 -6.05
C ILE A 130 -6.56 -9.68 -4.64
N PHE A 131 -5.74 -9.80 -3.61
CA PHE A 131 -6.09 -9.41 -2.25
C PHE A 131 -5.18 -8.25 -1.79
N LEU A 132 -5.76 -7.07 -1.58
CA LEU A 132 -5.09 -5.90 -1.03
C LEU A 132 -5.00 -5.99 0.49
N LEU A 133 -3.80 -5.93 1.05
CA LEU A 133 -3.61 -5.95 2.50
C LEU A 133 -2.75 -4.79 2.97
N SER A 134 -3.10 -4.23 4.14
CA SER A 134 -2.10 -3.46 4.88
C SER A 134 -1.14 -4.42 5.59
N THR A 135 0.16 -4.14 5.55
CA THR A 135 1.18 -5.03 6.13
C THR A 135 0.89 -5.34 7.61
N LYS A 136 0.41 -4.34 8.36
CA LYS A 136 0.00 -4.50 9.75
C LYS A 136 -1.20 -5.44 9.95
N ALA A 137 -2.16 -5.42 9.03
CA ALA A 137 -3.31 -6.32 9.13
C ALA A 137 -2.94 -7.77 8.71
N GLY A 138 -1.90 -7.95 7.90
CA GLY A 138 -1.30 -9.25 7.57
C GLY A 138 -0.65 -9.96 8.77
N GLY A 139 -0.21 -9.23 9.79
CA GLY A 139 0.43 -9.78 11.00
C GLY A 139 -0.47 -10.61 11.92
N LEU A 140 -1.77 -10.73 11.61
CA LEU A 140 -2.77 -11.42 12.45
C LEU A 140 -2.81 -12.95 12.27
N GLY A 141 -1.79 -13.56 11.66
CA GLY A 141 -1.72 -15.02 11.56
C GLY A 141 -2.59 -15.64 10.46
N ILE A 142 -3.05 -14.85 9.49
CA ILE A 142 -3.93 -15.28 8.39
C ILE A 142 -3.26 -16.32 7.46
N ASN A 143 -4.09 -17.03 6.69
CA ASN A 143 -3.65 -18.06 5.74
C ASN A 143 -4.19 -17.78 4.33
N LEU A 144 -3.30 -17.48 3.38
CA LEU A 144 -3.64 -17.08 2.01
C LEU A 144 -2.96 -18.02 0.99
N THR A 145 -2.96 -19.33 1.26
CA THR A 145 -2.30 -20.36 0.44
C THR A 145 -2.88 -20.51 -0.98
N SER A 146 -4.01 -19.85 -1.28
CA SER A 146 -4.58 -19.80 -2.63
C SER A 146 -3.86 -18.81 -3.56
N ALA A 147 -3.06 -17.89 -3.00
CA ALA A 147 -2.18 -17.01 -3.76
C ALA A 147 -0.75 -17.50 -3.77
N ASN A 148 -0.09 -17.36 -4.91
CA ASN A 148 1.28 -17.80 -5.13
C ASN A 148 2.22 -16.64 -5.50
N VAL A 149 1.71 -15.41 -5.53
CA VAL A 149 2.54 -14.21 -5.72
C VAL A 149 2.26 -13.21 -4.61
N VAL A 150 3.32 -12.71 -4.00
CA VAL A 150 3.29 -11.61 -3.03
C VAL A 150 3.95 -10.41 -3.67
N ILE A 151 3.24 -9.29 -3.75
CA ILE A 151 3.77 -8.01 -4.20
C ILE A 151 3.83 -7.06 -3.00
N LEU A 152 5.01 -6.58 -2.65
CA LEU A 152 5.18 -5.48 -1.71
C LEU A 152 5.27 -4.19 -2.54
N HIS A 153 4.22 -3.38 -2.53
CA HIS A 153 4.20 -2.09 -3.22
C HIS A 153 5.22 -1.11 -2.58
N ASP A 154 5.38 -1.21 -1.27
CA ASP A 154 6.33 -0.47 -0.47
C ASP A 154 6.81 -1.34 0.71
N ILE A 155 8.10 -1.26 1.01
CA ILE A 155 8.78 -2.12 1.99
C ILE A 155 8.75 -1.52 3.39
N ASP A 156 8.69 -2.37 4.42
CA ASP A 156 8.86 -1.94 5.81
C ASP A 156 10.35 -1.76 6.13
N CYS A 157 10.60 -0.79 6.99
CA CYS A 157 11.89 -0.42 7.55
C CYS A 157 12.41 -1.50 8.51
N ASN A 158 11.47 -2.27 9.05
CA ASN A 158 11.69 -3.52 9.75
C ASN A 158 11.47 -4.72 8.79
N PRO A 159 12.54 -5.37 8.30
CA PRO A 159 12.42 -6.50 7.37
C PRO A 159 11.55 -7.66 7.85
N TYR A 160 11.38 -7.81 9.16
CA TYR A 160 10.57 -8.89 9.75
C TYR A 160 9.09 -8.76 9.42
N ASN A 161 8.60 -7.53 9.29
CA ASN A 161 7.21 -7.28 8.94
C ASN A 161 6.94 -7.75 7.49
N ASP A 162 7.86 -7.45 6.58
CA ASP A 162 7.80 -7.93 5.19
C ASP A 162 7.88 -9.46 5.12
N LYS A 163 8.84 -10.06 5.82
CA LYS A 163 9.00 -11.53 5.86
C LYS A 163 7.75 -12.22 6.42
N GLN A 164 7.15 -11.65 7.46
CA GLN A 164 5.90 -12.16 8.03
C GLN A 164 4.73 -12.08 7.02
N ALA A 165 4.69 -11.03 6.19
CA ALA A 165 3.72 -10.87 5.12
C ALA A 165 3.94 -11.92 4.01
N GLU A 166 5.19 -12.18 3.63
CA GLU A 166 5.58 -13.23 2.67
C GLU A 166 5.13 -14.63 3.14
N ASP A 167 5.34 -14.94 4.43
CA ASP A 167 4.96 -16.21 5.07
C ASP A 167 3.44 -16.46 5.10
N ARG A 168 2.59 -15.47 4.75
CA ARG A 168 1.14 -15.68 4.63
C ARG A 168 0.77 -16.57 3.44
N CYS A 169 1.58 -16.53 2.39
CA CYS A 169 1.41 -17.34 1.18
C CYS A 169 2.35 -18.55 1.18
N HIS A 170 3.55 -18.40 1.76
CA HIS A 170 4.53 -19.46 1.94
C HIS A 170 4.25 -20.28 3.21
N ARG A 171 3.08 -20.94 3.23
CA ARG A 171 2.59 -21.71 4.38
C ARG A 171 2.16 -23.12 3.98
N VAL A 172 2.10 -24.02 4.98
CA VAL A 172 1.58 -25.38 4.81
C VAL A 172 0.18 -25.33 4.19
N GLY A 173 0.00 -26.02 3.06
CA GLY A 173 -1.23 -25.97 2.25
C GLY A 173 -1.03 -25.29 0.88
N GLN A 174 0.06 -24.52 0.71
CA GLN A 174 0.46 -24.02 -0.59
C GLN A 174 0.93 -25.16 -1.51
N THR A 175 0.53 -25.12 -2.78
CA THR A 175 0.85 -26.15 -3.79
C THR A 175 1.69 -25.61 -4.95
N LYS A 176 1.78 -24.29 -5.12
CA LYS A 176 2.60 -23.60 -6.12
C LYS A 176 3.84 -22.97 -5.48
N GLU A 177 4.88 -22.76 -6.28
CA GLU A 177 6.02 -21.94 -5.87
C GLU A 177 5.56 -20.51 -5.58
N VAL A 178 6.00 -19.94 -4.45
CA VAL A 178 5.64 -18.58 -4.04
C VAL A 178 6.69 -17.62 -4.54
N ASN A 179 6.28 -16.66 -5.37
CA ASN A 179 7.13 -15.59 -5.87
C ASN A 179 6.90 -14.30 -5.07
N VAL A 180 7.97 -13.70 -4.56
CA VAL A 180 7.91 -12.43 -3.81
C VAL A 180 8.54 -11.32 -4.65
N ILE A 181 7.79 -10.27 -4.91
CA ILE A 181 8.20 -9.12 -5.73
C ILE A 181 8.12 -7.86 -4.88
N LYS A 182 9.23 -7.12 -4.76
CA LYS A 182 9.29 -5.84 -4.03
C LYS A 182 9.46 -4.71 -5.03
N LEU A 183 8.52 -3.76 -5.05
CA LEU A 183 8.62 -2.58 -5.90
C LEU A 183 9.48 -1.53 -5.21
N ILE A 184 10.60 -1.17 -5.83
CA ILE A 184 11.61 -0.25 -5.28
C ILE A 184 11.85 0.87 -6.28
N GLY A 185 11.65 2.12 -5.84
CA GLY A 185 11.99 3.31 -6.59
C GLY A 185 13.51 3.43 -6.73
N LYS A 186 14.01 3.31 -7.95
CA LYS A 186 15.43 3.51 -8.26
C LYS A 186 15.85 4.94 -7.94
N GLU A 187 17.06 5.13 -7.41
CA GLU A 187 17.61 6.45 -7.05
C GLU A 187 16.76 7.18 -6.00
N THR A 188 16.05 6.43 -5.15
CA THR A 188 15.27 6.96 -4.03
C THR A 188 15.76 6.40 -2.70
N ILE A 189 15.20 6.92 -1.61
CA ILE A 189 15.44 6.39 -0.25
C ILE A 189 15.11 4.90 -0.12
N GLU A 190 14.20 4.37 -0.95
CA GLU A 190 13.80 2.96 -0.90
C GLU A 190 14.97 2.01 -1.19
N GLU A 191 15.95 2.39 -2.01
CA GLU A 191 17.15 1.57 -2.24
C GLU A 191 18.01 1.46 -0.97
N SER A 192 18.10 2.55 -0.20
CA SER A 192 18.82 2.57 1.08
C SER A 192 18.09 1.75 2.14
N MET A 193 16.76 1.87 2.18
CA MET A 193 15.92 1.04 3.04
C MET A 193 16.09 -0.44 2.73
N LEU A 194 16.09 -0.82 1.44
CA LEU A 194 16.30 -2.20 1.02
C LEU A 194 17.68 -2.73 1.45
N LYS A 195 18.74 -1.94 1.27
CA LYS A 195 20.11 -2.33 1.69
C LYS A 195 20.19 -2.60 3.19
N ILE A 196 19.60 -1.74 4.02
CA ILE A 196 19.58 -1.92 5.47
C ILE A 196 18.73 -3.12 5.87
N SER A 197 17.58 -3.30 5.24
CA SER A 197 16.71 -4.45 5.41
C SER A 197 17.47 -5.76 5.15
N GLN A 198 18.21 -5.84 4.04
CA GLN A 198 19.06 -7.00 3.71
C GLN A 198 20.22 -7.20 4.70
N GLN A 199 20.86 -6.13 5.15
CA GLN A 199 21.93 -6.21 6.16
C GLN A 199 21.41 -6.77 7.48
N LYS A 200 20.27 -6.28 7.99
CA LYS A 200 19.64 -6.77 9.21
C LYS A 200 19.32 -8.27 9.13
N LEU A 201 18.76 -8.72 8.00
CA LEU A 201 18.45 -10.14 7.79
C LEU A 201 19.70 -11.03 7.72
N ARG A 202 20.78 -10.54 7.09
CA ARG A 202 22.05 -11.29 7.04
C ARG A 202 22.71 -11.41 8.40
N LEU A 203 22.78 -10.32 9.15
CA LEU A 203 23.36 -10.31 10.50
C LEU A 203 22.67 -11.33 11.41
N GLU A 204 21.34 -11.40 11.36
CA GLU A 204 20.60 -12.41 12.12
C GLU A 204 20.90 -13.83 11.65
N GLN A 205 20.93 -14.09 10.34
CA GLN A 205 21.30 -15.41 9.81
C GLN A 205 22.68 -15.83 10.32
N ASP A 206 23.66 -14.92 10.26
CA ASP A 206 25.02 -15.17 10.75
C ASP A 206 25.01 -15.47 12.26
N MET A 207 24.31 -14.66 13.08
CA MET A 207 24.17 -14.88 14.53
C MET A 207 23.50 -16.21 14.88
N THR A 208 22.49 -16.65 14.13
CA THR A 208 21.86 -17.96 14.35
C THR A 208 22.77 -19.13 13.95
N THR A 209 23.82 -18.87 13.16
CA THR A 209 24.80 -19.88 12.74
C THR A 209 26.10 -19.86 13.56
N THR A 210 26.38 -18.77 14.28
CA THR A 210 27.57 -18.64 15.14
C THR A 210 27.22 -17.95 16.46
N ASP A 211 27.32 -18.69 17.57
CA ASP A 211 27.40 -18.11 18.92
C ASP A 211 28.69 -17.28 19.02
N THR A 212 28.68 -15.97 18.71
CA THR A 212 29.47 -14.89 19.35
C THR A 212 29.37 -13.53 18.64
N ASP A 213 29.45 -12.50 19.49
CA ASP A 213 29.83 -11.10 19.30
C ASP A 213 28.77 -10.05 18.88
N GLU A 214 28.46 -9.22 19.89
CA GLU A 214 27.78 -7.94 19.83
C GLU A 214 28.58 -6.92 19.01
N GLY A 215 27.95 -6.34 17.99
CA GLY A 215 28.42 -5.06 17.45
C GLY A 215 27.93 -4.73 16.04
N SER A 216 26.91 -3.87 15.93
CA SER A 216 27.05 -2.53 15.31
C SER A 216 25.70 -1.82 15.13
N ILE A 217 25.81 -0.50 15.12
CA ILE A 217 24.82 0.53 15.43
C ILE A 217 23.66 0.55 14.42
N PRO A 218 22.39 0.74 14.83
CA PRO A 218 21.32 0.95 13.88
C PRO A 218 21.55 2.28 13.16
N LEU A 219 21.73 2.23 11.84
CA LEU A 219 21.49 3.41 11.01
C LEU A 219 19.99 3.71 11.12
N ASP A 220 19.64 4.64 12.02
CA ASP A 220 18.26 5.02 12.24
C ASP A 220 17.69 5.75 11.02
N MET A 221 16.39 5.64 10.80
CA MET A 221 15.65 6.21 9.66
C MET A 221 15.89 7.70 9.49
N ALA A 222 16.00 8.43 10.60
CA ALA A 222 16.30 9.85 10.61
C ALA A 222 17.62 10.15 9.88
N THR A 223 18.62 9.28 10.01
CA THR A 223 19.92 9.41 9.34
C THR A 223 19.80 9.17 7.84
N LEU A 224 18.99 8.19 7.42
CA LEU A 224 18.72 7.93 6.00
C LEU A 224 17.96 9.06 5.34
N LEU A 225 16.95 9.60 6.02
CA LEU A 225 16.16 10.72 5.53
C LEU A 225 17.05 11.96 5.37
N LYS A 226 17.89 12.27 6.36
CA LYS A 226 18.88 13.36 6.28
C LYS A 226 19.82 13.19 5.09
N ALA A 227 20.43 12.02 4.95
CA ALA A 227 21.33 11.73 3.83
C ALA A 227 20.63 11.84 2.46
N SER A 228 19.38 11.37 2.35
CA SER A 228 18.61 11.41 1.10
C SER A 228 18.12 12.82 0.74
N LEU A 229 17.85 13.65 1.74
CA LEU A 229 17.41 15.04 1.59
C LEU A 229 18.58 16.04 1.50
N GLY A 230 19.83 15.57 1.65
CA GLY A 230 21.02 16.42 1.67
C GLY A 230 21.12 17.33 2.91
N LEU A 231 20.54 16.89 4.03
CA LEU A 231 20.47 17.61 5.32
C LEU A 231 21.49 17.10 6.34
#